data_AF-A0A418RU38-F1
#
_entry.id   AF-A0A418RU38-F1
#
_cell.length_a   1.000
_cell.length_b   1.000
_cell.length_c   1.000
_cell.angle_alpha   90.00
_cell.angle_beta   90.00
_cell.angle_gamma   90.00
#
_symmetry.space_group_name_H-M   'P 1'
#
loop_
_entity.id
_entity.type
_entity.pdbx_description
1 polymer ?
#
loop_
_entity_poly.entity_id
_entity_poly.type
_entity_poly.pdbx_seq_one_letter_code
_entity_poly.pdbx_strand_id
1 'polypeptide(L)'
;MKKSVLINKAESEVLKAYLQGKVYDFIEPINIEKSNGLGKGELAAISLYKKLSADLLLIDDARAKKVAYLNNLEVMGSLGVLLLAKKEGVISEIKPLLNLLRYSDIFVSEHILDQVLLMAGEASK
;
A
#
# COMPACT_ATOMS: atom_id res chain seq x y z
N MET A 1 10.85 5.69 20.57
CA MET A 1 10.01 5.47 19.37
C MET A 1 10.46 4.22 18.64
N LYS A 2 9.57 3.25 18.39
CA LYS A 2 9.87 2.14 17.47
C LYS A 2 9.51 2.62 16.07
N LYS A 3 10.52 2.90 15.24
CA LYS A 3 10.32 3.10 13.80
C LYS A 3 9.72 1.81 13.25
N SER A 4 8.61 1.89 12.53
CA SER A 4 7.93 0.76 11.88
C SER A 4 8.67 0.24 10.64
N VAL A 5 9.85 0.78 10.34
CA VAL A 5 10.73 0.30 9.28
C VAL A 5 11.50 -0.92 9.78
N LEU A 6 11.23 -2.08 9.18
CA LEU A 6 11.96 -3.33 9.44
C LEU A 6 13.37 -3.21 8.83
N ILE A 7 14.41 -3.27 9.67
CA ILE A 7 15.80 -2.90 9.32
C ILE A 7 16.52 -3.99 8.48
N ASN A 8 15.88 -5.12 8.18
CA ASN A 8 16.50 -6.26 7.48
C ASN A 8 15.66 -6.80 6.32
N LYS A 9 14.86 -5.95 5.67
CA LYS A 9 14.14 -6.31 4.45
C LYS A 9 14.82 -5.73 3.22
N ALA A 10 14.65 -6.42 2.08
CA ALA A 10 15.04 -5.88 0.80
C ALA A 10 14.50 -4.44 0.62
N GLU A 11 15.28 -3.59 -0.04
CA GLU A 11 14.99 -2.17 -0.28
C GLU A 11 14.78 -1.27 0.97
N SER A 12 14.91 -1.80 2.20
CA SER A 12 14.58 -1.04 3.42
C SER A 12 15.45 0.20 3.65
N GLU A 13 16.74 0.17 3.29
CA GLU A 13 17.61 1.34 3.40
C GLU A 13 17.27 2.42 2.36
N VAL A 14 16.90 2.03 1.14
CA VAL A 14 16.44 2.97 0.09
C VAL A 14 15.13 3.63 0.53
N LEU A 15 14.18 2.84 1.04
CA LEU A 15 12.92 3.36 1.56
C LEU A 15 13.15 4.31 2.74
N LYS A 16 14.04 3.94 3.68
CA LYS A 16 14.39 4.78 4.82
C LYS A 16 15.03 6.10 4.41
N ALA A 17 15.87 6.10 3.36
CA ALA A 17 16.41 7.33 2.77
C ALA A 17 15.29 8.18 2.15
N TYR A 18 14.40 7.56 1.35
CA TYR A 18 13.26 8.26 0.73
C TYR A 18 12.32 8.91 1.75
N LEU A 19 12.14 8.28 2.91
CA LEU A 19 11.28 8.75 3.99
C LEU A 19 11.91 9.85 4.87
N GLN A 20 13.18 10.21 4.67
CA GLN A 20 13.79 11.30 5.44
C GLN A 20 13.00 12.61 5.26
N GLY A 21 12.62 13.23 6.39
CA GLY A 21 11.78 14.44 6.40
C GLY A 21 10.30 14.20 6.07
N LYS A 22 9.88 12.95 5.81
CA LYS A 22 8.49 12.55 5.49
C LYS A 22 7.87 11.62 6.53
N VAL A 23 8.50 11.50 7.69
CA VAL A 23 7.99 10.68 8.81
C VAL A 23 7.31 11.60 9.81
N TYR A 24 6.18 11.14 10.33
CA TYR A 24 5.45 11.80 11.41
C TYR A 24 5.52 10.94 12.68
N ASP A 25 5.91 11.57 13.79
CA ASP A 25 5.95 10.89 15.08
C ASP A 25 4.56 10.84 15.69
N PHE A 26 4.06 9.62 15.89
CA PHE A 26 2.69 9.41 16.31
C PHE A 26 2.62 8.43 17.49
N ILE A 27 2.00 8.88 18.59
CA ILE A 27 1.95 8.16 19.87
C ILE A 27 0.50 7.92 20.35
N GLU A 28 -0.48 8.62 19.80
CA GLU A 28 -1.85 8.60 20.33
C GLU A 28 -2.71 7.50 19.68
N PRO A 29 -3.35 6.62 20.44
CA PRO A 29 -4.30 5.67 19.85
C PRO A 29 -5.56 6.43 19.40
N ILE A 30 -5.77 6.54 18.09
CA ILE A 30 -7.07 6.96 17.56
C ILE A 30 -8.03 5.78 17.65
N ASN A 31 -9.28 6.06 18.03
CA ASN A 31 -10.32 5.04 18.09
C ASN A 31 -10.62 4.55 16.66
N ILE A 32 -10.26 3.30 16.36
CA ILE A 32 -10.51 2.65 15.08
C ILE A 32 -11.61 1.62 15.31
N GLU A 33 -12.76 1.83 14.68
CA GLU A 33 -13.83 0.85 14.74
C GLU A 33 -13.38 -0.47 14.10
N LYS A 34 -13.66 -1.59 14.77
CA LYS A 34 -13.37 -2.95 14.29
C LYS A 34 -11.89 -3.19 13.97
N SER A 35 -10.99 -2.70 14.83
CA SER A 35 -9.54 -2.93 14.74
C SER A 35 -9.08 -4.38 14.97
N ASN A 36 -9.99 -5.31 15.30
CA ASN A 36 -9.65 -6.69 15.63
C ASN A 36 -8.96 -7.38 14.46
N GLY A 37 -7.77 -7.92 14.72
CA GLY A 37 -6.98 -8.67 13.73
C GLY A 37 -6.04 -7.83 12.87
N LEU A 38 -6.00 -6.51 13.05
CA LEU A 38 -5.00 -5.64 12.41
C LEU A 38 -3.68 -5.60 13.20
N GLY A 39 -2.58 -5.55 12.46
CA GLY A 39 -1.25 -5.36 13.01
C GLY A 39 -1.02 -3.92 13.49
N LYS A 40 -0.03 -3.74 14.36
CA LYS A 40 0.34 -2.41 14.90
C LYS A 40 0.69 -1.39 13.80
N GLY A 41 1.31 -1.84 12.70
CA GLY A 41 1.66 -0.96 11.58
C GLY A 41 0.43 -0.45 10.82
N GLU A 42 -0.57 -1.30 10.62
CA GLU A 42 -1.81 -0.96 9.91
C GLU A 42 -2.66 0.00 10.74
N LEU A 43 -2.77 -0.26 12.04
CA LEU A 43 -3.45 0.63 12.98
C LEU A 43 -2.76 2.01 13.05
N ALA A 44 -1.43 2.03 13.05
CA ALA A 44 -0.67 3.29 13.00
C ALA A 44 -0.91 4.05 11.68
N ALA A 45 -0.95 3.36 10.54
CA ALA A 45 -1.21 3.98 9.24
C ALA A 45 -2.62 4.58 9.15
N ILE A 46 -3.64 3.83 9.59
CA ILE A 46 -5.04 4.32 9.66
C ILE A 46 -5.16 5.52 10.60
N SER A 47 -4.50 5.46 11.76
CA SER A 47 -4.51 6.57 12.72
C SER A 47 -3.85 7.81 12.12
N LEU A 48 -2.70 7.64 11.46
CA LEU A 48 -1.99 8.74 10.82
C LEU A 48 -2.82 9.40 9.71
N TYR A 49 -3.52 8.60 8.90
CA TYR A 49 -4.46 9.10 7.88
C TYR A 49 -5.50 10.04 8.51
N LYS A 50 -6.18 9.59 9.57
CA LYS A 50 -7.21 10.40 10.26
C LYS A 50 -6.60 11.65 10.88
N LYS A 51 -5.41 11.55 11.50
CA LYS A 51 -4.72 12.67 12.15
C LYS A 51 -4.32 13.77 11.17
N LEU A 52 -3.80 13.38 10.00
CA LEU A 52 -3.34 14.31 8.98
C LEU A 52 -4.47 14.80 8.07
N SER A 53 -5.68 14.25 8.22
CA SER A 53 -6.77 14.42 7.24
C SER A 53 -6.27 14.13 5.82
N ALA A 54 -5.51 13.04 5.68
CA ALA A 54 -4.88 12.68 4.42
C ALA A 54 -5.94 12.29 3.38
N ASP A 55 -5.62 12.50 2.10
CA ASP A 55 -6.54 12.17 1.02
C ASP A 55 -6.56 10.67 0.71
N LEU A 56 -5.42 9.98 0.87
CA LEU A 56 -5.26 8.59 0.46
C LEU A 56 -4.43 7.76 1.45
N LEU A 57 -4.93 6.57 1.82
CA LEU A 57 -4.20 5.58 2.61
C LEU A 57 -3.59 4.51 1.70
N LEU A 58 -2.27 4.34 1.78
CA LEU A 58 -1.59 3.24 1.09
C LEU A 58 -1.51 2.00 1.99
N ILE A 59 -2.16 0.91 1.58
CA ILE A 59 -2.15 -0.36 2.32
C ILE A 59 -2.45 -1.53 1.39
N ASP A 60 -1.79 -2.68 1.59
CA ASP A 60 -1.98 -3.86 0.74
C ASP A 60 -2.73 -5.03 1.40
N ASP A 61 -2.78 -5.11 2.74
CA ASP A 61 -3.52 -6.17 3.44
C ASP A 61 -5.03 -6.05 3.19
N ALA A 62 -5.65 -7.15 2.75
CA ALA A 62 -7.06 -7.18 2.39
C ALA A 62 -8.00 -6.92 3.58
N ARG A 63 -7.65 -7.39 4.79
CA ARG A 63 -8.43 -7.13 6.01
C ARG A 63 -8.29 -5.68 6.41
N ALA A 64 -7.09 -5.11 6.30
CA ALA A 64 -6.84 -3.71 6.59
C ALA A 64 -7.59 -2.79 5.62
N LYS A 65 -7.61 -3.11 4.31
CA LYS A 65 -8.47 -2.42 3.32
C LYS A 65 -9.94 -2.46 3.75
N LYS A 66 -10.45 -3.63 4.14
CA LYS A 66 -11.84 -3.78 4.60
C LYS A 66 -12.15 -2.89 5.82
N VAL A 67 -11.26 -2.85 6.81
CA VAL A 67 -11.43 -1.98 7.99
C VAL A 67 -11.37 -0.50 7.61
N ALA A 68 -10.46 -0.11 6.72
CA ALA A 68 -10.34 1.25 6.24
C ALA A 68 -11.60 1.71 5.48
N TYR A 69 -12.13 0.89 4.57
CA TYR A 69 -13.40 1.19 3.89
C TYR A 69 -14.58 1.32 4.86
N LEU A 70 -14.66 0.46 5.88
CA LEU A 70 -15.69 0.58 6.93
C LEU A 70 -15.56 1.87 7.75
N ASN A 71 -14.38 2.49 7.77
CA ASN A 71 -14.11 3.77 8.40
C ASN A 71 -14.19 4.95 7.40
N ASN A 72 -14.76 4.75 6.21
CA ASN A 72 -14.88 5.75 5.13
C ASN A 72 -13.53 6.37 4.72
N LEU A 73 -12.46 5.58 4.72
CA LEU A 73 -11.14 6.03 4.27
C LEU A 73 -10.94 5.63 2.81
N GLU A 74 -10.34 6.53 2.04
CA GLU A 74 -9.93 6.23 0.67
C GLU A 74 -8.60 5.45 0.70
N VAL A 75 -8.54 4.37 -0.08
CA VAL A 75 -7.45 3.39 0.03
C VAL A 75 -6.92 3.00 -1.34
N MET A 76 -5.60 2.89 -1.45
CA MET A 76 -4.94 2.33 -2.62
C MET A 76 -3.85 1.33 -2.22
N GLY A 77 -3.78 0.20 -2.93
CA GLY A 77 -2.68 -0.76 -2.79
C GLY A 77 -1.61 -0.54 -3.84
N SER A 78 -0.51 -1.30 -3.75
CA SER A 78 0.63 -1.20 -4.67
C SER A 78 0.22 -1.37 -6.14
N LEU A 79 -0.71 -2.28 -6.45
CA LEU A 79 -1.22 -2.46 -7.81
C LEU A 79 -1.99 -1.24 -8.34
N GLY A 80 -2.73 -0.55 -7.46
CA GLY A 80 -3.41 0.69 -7.80
C GLY A 80 -2.42 1.82 -8.07
N VAL A 81 -1.31 1.87 -7.31
CA VAL A 81 -0.22 2.82 -7.56
C VAL A 81 0.42 2.58 -8.93
N LEU A 82 0.64 1.32 -9.33
CA LEU A 82 1.16 1.00 -10.66
C LEU A 82 0.19 1.41 -11.77
N LEU A 83 -1.11 1.15 -11.62
CA LEU A 83 -2.14 1.60 -12.56
C LEU A 83 -2.16 3.12 -12.70
N LEU A 84 -2.09 3.84 -11.57
CA LEU A 84 -2.02 5.30 -11.57
C LEU A 84 -0.75 5.78 -12.26
N ALA A 85 0.41 5.22 -11.95
CA ALA A 85 1.68 5.57 -12.58
C ALA A 85 1.64 5.40 -14.10
N LYS A 86 1.02 4.33 -14.60
CA LYS A 86 0.83 4.13 -16.05
C LYS A 86 -0.10 5.18 -16.65
N LYS A 87 -1.25 5.40 -16.00
CA LYS A 87 -2.24 6.38 -16.45
C LYS A 87 -1.63 7.78 -16.57
N GLU A 88 -0.77 8.16 -15.64
CA GLU A 88 -0.06 9.44 -15.63
C GLU A 88 1.21 9.46 -16.50
N GLY A 89 1.52 8.36 -17.21
CA GLY A 89 2.68 8.27 -18.10
C GLY A 89 4.04 8.19 -17.40
N VAL A 90 4.07 7.96 -16.08
CA VAL A 90 5.31 7.77 -15.30
C VAL A 90 6.00 6.46 -15.68
N ILE A 91 5.22 5.43 -16.01
CA ILE A 91 5.71 4.16 -16.56
C ILE A 91 4.99 3.86 -17.88
N SER A 92 5.69 3.23 -18.82
CA SER A 92 5.13 2.85 -20.12
C SER A 92 4.32 1.55 -20.05
N GLU A 93 4.74 0.61 -19.20
CA GLU A 93 4.16 -0.71 -19.08
C GLU A 93 4.13 -1.21 -17.63
N ILE A 94 3.08 -1.95 -17.29
CA ILE A 94 2.86 -2.52 -15.96
C ILE A 94 3.31 -3.99 -15.91
N LYS A 95 3.18 -4.74 -17.03
CA LYS A 95 3.44 -6.18 -17.10
C LYS A 95 4.83 -6.60 -16.57
N PRO A 96 5.95 -5.92 -16.87
CA PRO A 96 7.24 -6.32 -16.30
C PRO A 96 7.27 -6.20 -14.78
N LEU A 97 6.62 -5.17 -14.23
CA LEU A 97 6.57 -4.93 -12.79
C LEU A 97 5.69 -5.98 -12.09
N LEU A 98 4.57 -6.38 -12.71
CA LEU A 98 3.75 -7.48 -12.18
C LEU A 98 4.50 -8.82 -12.22
N ASN A 99 5.33 -9.06 -13.24
CA ASN A 99 6.16 -10.26 -13.27
C ASN A 99 7.17 -10.27 -12.11
N LEU A 100 7.74 -9.13 -11.71
CA LEU A 100 8.60 -9.07 -10.52
C LEU A 100 7.84 -9.47 -9.25
N LEU A 101 6.56 -9.08 -9.14
CA LEU A 101 5.72 -9.46 -7.99
C LEU A 101 5.49 -10.98 -7.92
N ARG A 102 5.33 -11.66 -9.06
CA ARG A 102 5.17 -13.13 -9.11
C ARG A 102 6.37 -13.90 -8.55
N TYR A 103 7.57 -13.32 -8.64
CA TYR A 103 8.80 -13.93 -8.12
C TYR A 103 9.21 -13.37 -6.75
N SER A 104 8.35 -12.58 -6.11
CA SER A 104 8.59 -11.99 -4.80
C SER A 104 7.83 -12.75 -3.71
N ASP A 105 8.12 -12.42 -2.45
CA ASP A 105 7.36 -12.93 -1.28
C ASP A 105 5.96 -12.29 -1.13
N ILE A 106 5.51 -11.51 -2.12
CA ILE A 106 4.20 -10.87 -2.12
C ILE A 106 3.18 -11.80 -2.77
N PHE A 107 2.13 -12.14 -2.01
CA PHE A 107 1.04 -12.97 -2.50
C PHE A 107 -0.03 -12.12 -3.20
N VAL A 108 -0.14 -12.27 -4.51
CA VAL A 108 -1.24 -11.74 -5.32
C VAL A 108 -1.80 -12.89 -6.16
N SER A 109 -3.13 -13.02 -6.22
CA SER A 109 -3.73 -14.06 -7.06
C SER A 109 -3.57 -13.71 -8.54
N GLU A 110 -3.39 -14.73 -9.38
CA GLU A 110 -3.30 -14.57 -10.84
C GLU A 110 -4.52 -13.83 -11.40
N HIS A 111 -5.72 -14.11 -10.87
CA HIS A 111 -6.93 -13.39 -11.25
C HIS A 111 -6.83 -11.86 -11.05
N ILE A 112 -6.22 -11.40 -9.95
CA ILE A 112 -6.02 -9.97 -9.71
C ILE A 112 -4.98 -9.42 -10.69
N LEU A 113 -3.90 -10.14 -10.96
CA LEU A 113 -2.88 -9.71 -11.92
C LEU A 113 -3.47 -9.56 -13.32
N ASP A 114 -4.30 -10.51 -13.76
CA ASP A 114 -4.99 -10.47 -15.04
C ASP A 114 -5.96 -9.28 -15.14
N GLN A 115 -6.70 -9.00 -14.06
CA GLN A 115 -7.55 -7.81 -14.00
C GLN A 115 -6.73 -6.52 -14.12
N VAL A 116 -5.59 -6.42 -13.44
CA VAL A 116 -4.72 -5.25 -13.54
C VAL A 116 -4.17 -5.09 -14.96
N LEU A 117 -3.75 -6.18 -15.62
CA LEU A 117 -3.32 -6.14 -17.02
C LEU A 117 -4.45 -5.69 -17.95
N LEU A 118 -5.68 -6.15 -17.73
CA LEU A 118 -6.84 -5.71 -18.50
C LEU A 118 -7.10 -4.21 -18.31
N MET A 119 -7.10 -3.71 -17.06
CA MET A 119 -7.26 -2.29 -16.75
C MET A 119 -6.13 -1.44 -17.33
N ALA A 120 -4.93 -2.00 -17.46
CA ALA A 120 -3.78 -1.36 -18.07
C ALA A 120 -3.82 -1.39 -19.62
N GLY A 121 -4.75 -2.12 -20.25
CA GLY A 121 -4.75 -2.35 -21.69
C GLY A 121 -3.61 -3.26 -22.17
N GLU A 122 -3.08 -4.12 -21.29
CA GLU A 122 -1.96 -5.03 -21.54
C GLU A 122 -2.35 -6.51 -21.46
N ALA A 123 -3.65 -6.81 -21.36
CA ALA A 123 -4.15 -8.19 -21.41
C ALA A 123 -3.76 -8.86 -22.73
N SER A 124 -3.27 -10.10 -22.63
CA SER A 124 -3.08 -10.94 -23.81
C SER A 124 -4.44 -11.20 -24.46
N LYS A 125 -4.52 -11.07 -25.79
CA LYS A 125 -5.68 -11.54 -26.57
C LYS A 125 -5.80 -13.06 -26.52
#